data_AF-A0A5S9QI28-F1
#
_entry.id   AF-A0A5S9QI28-F1
#
_cell.length_a   1.000
_cell.length_b   1.000
_cell.length_c   1.000
_cell.angle_alpha   90.00
_cell.angle_beta   90.00
_cell.angle_gamma   90.00
#
_symmetry.space_group_name_H-M   'P 1'
#
loop_
_entity.id
_entity.type
_entity.pdbx_description
1 polymer ?
#
loop_
_entity_poly.entity_id
_entity_poly.type
_entity_poly.pdbx_seq_one_letter_code
_entity_poly.pdbx_strand_id
1 'polypeptide(L)'
;MKELKKRVFHNLRMILLSSEEGFSLDLAVASGHADFSISIELSEKDYLVIDSDEERAAFLQAALHHPFQGKETWLTESEQRNYLDIILHSPEETVEAFLTEKDHGRAHGSISNMVRITCGREQSILRSGHWFER
;
A
#
# COMPACT_ATOMS: atom_id res chain seq x y z
N MET A 1 16.13 -3.09 24.43
CA MET A 1 16.22 -3.98 23.26
C MET A 1 14.86 -3.98 22.61
N LYS A 2 14.72 -3.38 21.42
CA LYS A 2 13.49 -3.54 20.62
C LYS A 2 13.55 -4.96 20.07
N GLU A 3 12.65 -5.83 20.50
CA GLU A 3 12.55 -7.18 19.96
C GLU A 3 12.23 -7.11 18.46
N LEU A 4 12.91 -7.94 17.66
CA LEU A 4 12.57 -8.10 16.25
C LEU A 4 11.15 -8.63 16.15
N LYS A 5 10.23 -7.82 15.62
CA LYS A 5 8.85 -8.22 15.33
C LYS A 5 8.62 -8.24 13.83
N LYS A 6 8.03 -9.34 13.36
CA LYS A 6 7.70 -9.55 11.96
C LYS A 6 6.24 -9.97 11.83
N ARG A 7 5.47 -9.21 11.06
CA ARG A 7 4.12 -9.59 10.62
C ARG A 7 4.13 -9.84 9.13
N VAL A 8 3.51 -10.93 8.71
CA VAL A 8 3.41 -11.31 7.30
C VAL A 8 1.96 -11.20 6.86
N PHE A 9 1.70 -10.38 5.84
CA PHE A 9 0.41 -10.25 5.20
C PHE A 9 0.42 -11.13 3.94
N HIS A 10 0.02 -12.40 4.09
CA HIS A 10 0.09 -13.37 2.99
C HIS A 10 -0.71 -12.93 1.76
N ASN A 11 -1.92 -12.39 1.95
CA ASN A 11 -2.79 -11.95 0.86
C ASN A 11 -2.28 -10.68 0.15
N LEU A 12 -1.50 -9.86 0.86
CA LEU A 12 -0.95 -8.61 0.35
C LEU A 12 0.47 -8.78 -0.21
N ARG A 13 1.10 -9.93 0.03
CA ARG A 13 2.53 -10.18 -0.24
C ARG A 13 3.42 -9.09 0.37
N MET A 14 3.10 -8.69 1.60
CA MET A 14 3.83 -7.68 2.37
C MET A 14 4.38 -8.27 3.66
N ILE A 15 5.50 -7.72 4.13
CA ILE A 15 6.08 -8.02 5.43
C ILE A 15 6.32 -6.70 6.16
N LEU A 16 5.72 -6.57 7.34
CA LEU A 16 5.94 -5.45 8.24
C LEU A 16 6.98 -5.84 9.29
N LEU A 17 8.05 -5.05 9.40
CA LEU A 17 9.21 -5.33 10.23
C LEU A 17 9.42 -4.21 11.26
N SER A 18 9.77 -4.62 12.49
CA SER A 18 10.30 -3.74 13.53
C SER A 18 11.59 -4.36 14.05
N SER A 19 12.67 -3.58 14.07
CA SER A 19 13.98 -3.98 14.58
C SER A 19 14.58 -2.86 15.43
N GLU A 20 15.83 -3.04 15.89
CA GLU A 20 16.58 -1.96 16.55
C GLU A 20 16.95 -0.83 15.57
N GLU A 21 17.02 -1.12 14.27
CA GLU A 21 17.39 -0.18 13.21
C GLU A 21 16.21 0.69 12.76
N GLY A 22 14.97 0.28 13.04
CA GLY A 22 13.78 1.05 12.71
C GLY A 22 12.57 0.20 12.38
N PHE A 23 11.67 0.76 11.58
CA PHE A 23 10.49 0.09 11.07
C PHE A 23 10.54 0.09 9.54
N SER A 24 10.15 -1.00 8.91
CA SER A 24 10.11 -1.08 7.46
C SER A 24 8.95 -1.93 6.96
N LEU A 25 8.61 -1.68 5.69
CA LEU A 25 7.64 -2.46 4.94
C LEU A 25 8.31 -3.04 3.71
N ASP A 26 8.36 -4.36 3.64
CA ASP A 26 8.80 -5.05 2.43
C ASP A 26 7.57 -5.41 1.59
N LEU A 27 7.53 -4.89 0.37
CA LEU A 27 6.47 -5.11 -0.61
C LEU A 27 7.01 -5.97 -1.75
N ALA A 28 6.41 -7.14 -1.97
CA ALA A 28 6.69 -7.92 -3.16
C ALA A 28 5.93 -7.34 -4.36
N VAL A 29 6.66 -7.02 -5.42
CA VAL A 29 6.14 -6.43 -6.66
C VAL A 29 6.35 -7.41 -7.81
N ALA A 30 5.27 -7.75 -8.50
CA ALA A 30 5.29 -8.59 -9.70
C ALA A 30 5.34 -7.74 -10.98
N SER A 31 6.40 -7.89 -11.78
CA SER A 31 6.67 -7.14 -13.01
C SER A 31 6.63 -8.02 -14.27
N GLY A 32 5.73 -9.00 -14.31
CA GLY A 32 5.53 -9.92 -15.45
C GLY A 32 6.62 -10.97 -15.65
N HIS A 33 7.88 -10.55 -15.72
CA HIS A 33 9.05 -11.42 -15.95
C HIS A 33 9.88 -11.68 -14.69
N ALA A 34 9.65 -10.92 -13.62
CA ALA A 34 10.35 -11.05 -12.36
C ALA A 34 9.47 -10.56 -11.19
N ASP A 35 9.67 -11.19 -10.05
CA ASP A 35 9.21 -10.70 -8.76
C ASP A 35 10.42 -10.14 -7.99
N PHE A 36 10.26 -8.97 -7.39
CA PHE A 36 11.28 -8.37 -6.52
C PHE A 36 10.62 -7.75 -5.30
N SER A 37 11.44 -7.42 -4.29
CA SER A 37 10.98 -6.78 -3.06
C SER A 37 11.45 -5.33 -3.03
N ILE A 38 10.56 -4.42 -2.68
CA ILE A 38 10.88 -3.03 -2.35
C ILE A 38 10.79 -2.89 -0.84
N SER A 39 11.84 -2.38 -0.21
CA SER A 39 11.82 -2.05 1.22
C SER A 39 11.59 -0.55 1.39
N ILE A 40 10.58 -0.20 2.18
CA ILE A 40 10.16 1.18 2.43
C ILE A 40 10.35 1.46 3.90
N GLU A 41 11.09 2.53 4.22
CA GLU A 41 11.27 2.99 5.58
C GLU A 41 9.96 3.55 6.15
N LEU A 42 9.66 3.17 7.39
CA LEU A 42 8.47 3.59 8.11
C LEU A 42 8.82 4.38 9.36
N SER A 43 7.99 5.37 9.67
CA SER A 43 7.93 5.89 11.02
C SER A 43 7.20 4.91 11.94
N GLU A 44 7.36 5.07 13.26
CA GLU A 44 6.61 4.29 14.25
C GLU A 44 5.09 4.44 14.07
N LYS A 45 4.63 5.64 13.68
CA LYS A 45 3.20 5.89 13.43
C LYS A 45 2.68 5.11 12.23
N ASP A 46 3.46 5.04 11.14
CA ASP A 46 3.09 4.24 9.97
C ASP A 46 2.98 2.76 10.34
N TYR A 47 3.98 2.26 11.08
CA TYR A 47 4.01 0.87 11.53
C TYR A 47 2.75 0.51 12.32
N LEU A 48 2.37 1.35 13.29
CA LEU A 48 1.21 1.10 14.14
C LEU A 48 -0.10 1.09 13.35
N VAL A 49 -0.25 1.96 12.34
CA VAL A 49 -1.44 1.94 11.47
C VAL A 49 -1.48 0.67 10.64
N ILE A 50 -0.39 0.32 9.94
CA ILE A 50 -0.33 -0.90 9.13
C ILE A 50 -0.58 -2.17 9.99
N ASP A 51 -0.09 -2.17 11.24
CA ASP A 51 -0.30 -3.29 12.16
C ASP A 51 -1.72 -3.34 12.76
N SER A 52 -2.51 -2.28 12.73
CA SER A 52 -3.85 -2.28 13.34
C SER A 52 -4.99 -2.15 12.33
N ASP A 53 -4.71 -1.67 11.12
CA ASP A 53 -5.69 -1.38 10.08
C ASP A 53 -5.31 -2.14 8.78
N GLU A 54 -5.88 -3.33 8.63
CA GLU A 54 -5.63 -4.18 7.46
C GLU A 54 -6.18 -3.57 6.17
N GLU A 55 -7.23 -2.74 6.25
CA GLU A 55 -7.85 -2.09 5.09
C GLU A 55 -6.91 -1.04 4.52
N ARG A 56 -6.34 -0.17 5.38
CA ARG A 56 -5.29 0.78 4.96
C ARG A 56 -4.03 0.09 4.49
N ALA A 57 -3.63 -1.03 5.10
CA ALA A 57 -2.51 -1.83 4.62
C ALA A 57 -2.75 -2.34 3.19
N ALA A 58 -3.97 -2.81 2.89
CA ALA A 58 -4.35 -3.27 1.56
C ALA A 58 -4.37 -2.14 0.52
N PHE A 59 -4.88 -0.96 0.89
CA PHE A 59 -4.85 0.21 -0.01
C PHE A 59 -3.43 0.65 -0.32
N LEU A 60 -2.57 0.69 0.70
CA LEU A 60 -1.16 1.04 0.53
C LEU A 60 -0.47 0.04 -0.41
N GLN A 61 -0.71 -1.26 -0.21
CA GLN A 61 -0.21 -2.32 -1.10
C GLN A 61 -0.57 -2.05 -2.55
N ALA A 62 -1.86 -1.87 -2.81
CA ALA A 62 -2.39 -1.72 -4.16
C ALA A 62 -1.85 -0.45 -4.84
N ALA A 63 -1.81 0.66 -4.09
CA ALA A 63 -1.38 1.95 -4.58
C ALA A 63 0.13 2.01 -4.87
N LEU A 64 0.96 1.30 -4.08
CA LEU A 64 2.40 1.24 -4.30
C LEU A 64 2.82 0.18 -5.32
N HIS A 65 2.07 -0.93 -5.44
CA HIS A 65 2.43 -2.01 -6.35
C HIS A 65 2.54 -1.50 -7.79
N HIS A 66 1.53 -0.78 -8.29
CA HIS A 66 1.49 -0.31 -9.69
C HIS A 66 2.69 0.57 -10.09
N PRO A 67 3.04 1.66 -9.37
CA PRO A 67 4.24 2.44 -9.65
C PRO A 67 5.54 1.64 -9.70
N PHE A 68 5.70 0.65 -8.81
CA PHE A 68 6.92 -0.13 -8.78
C PHE A 68 6.99 -1.20 -9.89
N GLN A 69 5.89 -1.54 -10.57
CA GLN A 69 5.92 -2.55 -11.66
C GLN A 69 6.84 -2.18 -12.82
N GLY A 70 7.11 -0.90 -13.07
CA GLY A 70 8.03 -0.45 -14.11
C GLY A 70 9.07 0.51 -13.55
N LYS A 71 10.35 0.32 -13.90
CA LYS A 71 11.45 1.19 -13.39
C LYS A 71 11.23 2.68 -13.69
N GLU A 72 10.59 3.01 -14.80
CA GLU A 72 10.31 4.39 -15.21
C GLU A 72 9.22 5.08 -14.37
N THR A 73 8.43 4.29 -13.62
CA THR A 73 7.35 4.78 -12.75
C THR A 73 7.67 4.67 -11.28
N TRP A 74 8.91 4.31 -10.93
CA TRP A 74 9.33 4.19 -9.54
C TRP A 74 9.18 5.51 -8.80
N LEU A 75 8.51 5.42 -7.65
CA LEU A 75 8.33 6.55 -6.77
C LEU A 75 9.66 6.90 -6.11
N THR A 76 9.98 8.18 -6.10
CA THR A 76 11.02 8.76 -5.24
C THR A 76 10.63 8.59 -3.76
N GLU A 77 11.59 8.71 -2.85
CA GLU A 77 11.33 8.62 -1.39
C GLU A 77 10.28 9.65 -0.92
N SER A 78 10.29 10.86 -1.48
CA SER A 78 9.31 11.90 -1.15
C SER A 78 7.90 11.54 -1.65
N GLU A 79 7.79 10.92 -2.83
CA GLU A 79 6.52 10.41 -3.33
C GLU A 79 6.01 9.23 -2.50
N GLN A 80 6.89 8.29 -2.11
CA GLN A 80 6.54 7.20 -1.20
C GLN A 80 6.02 7.75 0.13
N ARG A 81 6.70 8.76 0.69
CA ARG A 81 6.27 9.44 1.91
C ARG A 81 4.88 10.05 1.77
N ASN A 82 4.59 10.71 0.65
CA ASN A 82 3.27 11.27 0.37
C ASN A 82 2.17 10.20 0.29
N TYR A 83 2.45 9.02 -0.30
CA TYR A 83 1.50 7.91 -0.31
C TYR A 83 1.21 7.40 1.09
N LEU A 84 2.25 7.23 1.92
CA LEU A 84 2.10 6.81 3.32
C LEU A 84 1.29 7.84 4.12
N ASP A 85 1.62 9.13 4.00
CA ASP A 85 0.95 10.21 4.75
C ASP A 85 -0.54 10.30 4.41
N ILE A 86 -0.88 10.17 3.12
CA ILE A 86 -2.28 10.19 2.71
C ILE A 86 -2.98 8.91 3.16
N ILE A 87 -2.52 7.74 2.69
CA ILE A 87 -3.25 6.48 2.86
C ILE A 87 -3.33 6.04 4.32
N LEU A 88 -2.30 6.28 5.13
CA LEU A 88 -2.28 5.81 6.52
C LEU A 88 -2.87 6.81 7.51
N HIS A 89 -2.74 8.12 7.25
CA HIS A 89 -3.02 9.12 8.30
C HIS A 89 -4.11 10.13 7.94
N SER A 90 -4.51 10.22 6.67
CA SER A 90 -5.56 11.17 6.28
C SER A 90 -6.98 10.64 6.58
N PRO A 91 -7.98 11.53 6.72
CA PRO A 91 -9.38 11.14 6.80
C PRO A 91 -9.82 10.30 5.59
N GLU A 92 -10.79 9.42 5.79
CA GLU A 92 -11.28 8.48 4.77
C GLU A 92 -11.60 9.18 3.44
N GLU A 93 -12.34 10.29 3.47
CA GLU A 93 -12.70 11.05 2.26
C GLU A 93 -11.48 11.50 1.45
N THR A 94 -10.39 11.86 2.13
CA THR A 94 -9.14 12.27 1.48
C THR A 94 -8.43 11.07 0.85
N VAL A 95 -8.43 9.93 1.54
CA VAL A 95 -7.86 8.68 1.03
C VAL A 95 -8.66 8.17 -0.16
N GLU A 96 -10.00 8.20 -0.09
CA GLU A 96 -10.91 7.84 -1.17
C GLU A 96 -10.66 8.69 -2.43
N ALA A 97 -10.59 10.01 -2.27
CA ALA A 97 -10.30 10.91 -3.38
C ALA A 97 -8.92 10.61 -4.01
N PHE A 98 -7.90 10.41 -3.17
CA PHE A 98 -6.55 10.09 -3.64
C PHE A 98 -6.49 8.76 -4.40
N LEU A 99 -7.04 7.69 -3.83
CA LEU A 99 -7.04 6.36 -4.45
C LEU A 99 -7.83 6.37 -5.76
N THR A 100 -8.96 7.06 -5.80
CA THR A 100 -9.76 7.23 -7.03
C THR A 100 -8.99 7.96 -8.11
N GLU A 101 -8.29 9.04 -7.76
CA GLU A 101 -7.44 9.79 -8.70
C GLU A 101 -6.33 8.89 -9.26
N LYS A 102 -5.62 8.16 -8.38
CA LYS A 102 -4.54 7.27 -8.82
C LYS A 102 -5.05 6.11 -9.67
N ASP A 103 -6.16 5.49 -9.26
CA ASP A 103 -6.76 4.35 -9.95
C ASP A 103 -7.25 4.74 -11.36
N HIS A 104 -7.93 5.87 -11.49
CA HIS A 104 -8.42 6.36 -12.79
C HIS A 104 -7.34 7.00 -13.66
N GLY A 105 -6.27 7.51 -13.04
CA GLY A 105 -5.13 8.10 -13.73
C GLY A 105 -4.28 7.05 -14.43
N ARG A 106 -2.97 7.04 -14.13
CA ARG A 106 -2.00 6.16 -14.82
C ARG A 106 -2.18 4.67 -14.50
N ALA A 107 -2.95 4.32 -13.47
CA ALA A 107 -3.22 2.94 -13.09
C ALA A 107 -4.32 2.28 -13.94
N HIS A 108 -5.19 3.06 -14.59
CA HIS A 108 -6.28 2.55 -15.43
C HIS A 108 -7.13 1.44 -14.78
N GLY A 109 -7.40 1.54 -13.48
CA GLY A 109 -8.17 0.54 -12.72
C GLY A 109 -7.33 -0.57 -12.08
N SER A 110 -6.00 -0.51 -12.17
CA SER A 110 -5.13 -1.56 -11.62
C SER A 110 -5.12 -1.59 -10.08
N ILE A 111 -5.30 -0.45 -9.41
CA ILE A 111 -5.31 -0.36 -7.95
C ILE A 111 -6.59 -0.99 -7.41
N SER A 112 -7.76 -0.60 -7.94
CA SER A 112 -9.04 -1.19 -7.56
C SER A 112 -9.12 -2.69 -7.90
N ASN A 113 -8.51 -3.11 -9.01
CA ASN A 113 -8.40 -4.53 -9.34
C ASN A 113 -7.49 -5.29 -8.37
N MET A 114 -6.39 -4.69 -7.92
CA MET A 114 -5.51 -5.30 -6.92
C MET A 114 -6.25 -5.51 -5.60
N VAL A 115 -6.95 -4.49 -5.10
CA VAL A 115 -7.77 -4.61 -3.87
C VAL A 115 -8.88 -5.67 -4.02
N ARG A 116 -9.51 -5.79 -5.20
CA ARG A 116 -10.45 -6.89 -5.49
C ARG A 116 -9.78 -8.26 -5.35
N ILE A 117 -8.59 -8.43 -5.90
CA ILE A 117 -7.86 -9.71 -5.89
C ILE A 117 -7.39 -10.06 -4.48
N THR A 118 -6.88 -9.09 -3.72
CA THR A 118 -6.25 -9.34 -2.41
C THR A 118 -7.23 -9.31 -1.25
N CYS A 119 -8.35 -8.59 -1.38
CA CYS A 119 -9.33 -8.39 -0.30
C CYS A 119 -10.77 -8.77 -0.69
N GLY A 120 -11.02 -9.19 -1.93
CA GLY A 120 -12.36 -9.61 -2.37
C GLY A 120 -13.37 -8.46 -2.55
N ARG A 121 -12.91 -7.21 -2.55
CA ARG A 121 -13.77 -6.03 -2.67
C ARG A 121 -14.36 -5.86 -4.06
N GLU A 122 -15.61 -5.42 -4.13
CA GLU A 122 -16.29 -5.13 -5.39
C GLU A 122 -15.66 -3.93 -6.11
N GLN A 123 -15.04 -4.19 -7.27
CA GLN A 123 -14.28 -3.19 -8.00
C GLN A 123 -15.15 -1.99 -8.44
N SER A 124 -16.43 -2.22 -8.78
CA SER A 124 -17.34 -1.14 -9.18
C SER A 124 -17.57 -0.14 -8.06
N ILE A 125 -17.59 -0.60 -6.80
CA ILE A 125 -17.76 0.26 -5.62
C ILE A 125 -16.49 1.10 -5.43
N LEU A 126 -15.31 0.46 -5.46
CA LEU A 126 -14.03 1.16 -5.35
C LEU A 126 -13.86 2.24 -6.42
N ARG A 127 -14.19 1.91 -7.68
CA ARG A 127 -14.11 2.85 -8.82
C ARG A 127 -15.15 3.96 -8.77
N SER A 128 -16.20 3.82 -7.96
CA SER A 128 -17.14 4.91 -7.68
C SER A 128 -16.65 5.87 -6.59
N GLY A 129 -15.50 5.59 -5.98
CA GLY A 129 -14.89 6.39 -4.93
C GLY A 129 -15.20 5.95 -3.51
N HIS A 130 -15.87 4.81 -3.32
CA HIS A 130 -16.18 4.26 -2.01
C HIS A 130 -15.16 3.17 -1.66
N TRP A 131 -14.07 3.57 -1.01
CA TRP A 131 -12.96 2.66 -0.73
C TRP A 131 -13.08 2.00 0.64
N PHE A 132 -13.57 2.70 1.66
CA PHE A 132 -13.73 2.13 3.00
C PHE A 132 -15.06 1.37 3.12
N GLU A 133 -15.04 0.25 3.84
CA GLU A 133 -16.25 -0.43 4.28
C GLU A 133 -16.92 0.38 5.40
N ARG A 134 -18.20 0.75 5.21
CA ARG A 134 -19.00 1.48 6.20
C ARG A 134 -19.92 0.55 6.99
#